data_AF-Q1ZXP3-F1
#
_entry.id   AF-Q1ZXP3-F1
#
_cell.length_a   1.000
_cell.length_b   1.000
_cell.length_c   1.000
_cell.angle_alpha   90.00
_cell.angle_beta   90.00
_cell.angle_gamma   90.00
#
_symmetry.space_group_name_H-M   'P 1'
#
loop_
_entity.id
_entity.type
_entity.pdbx_description
1 polymer ?
#
loop_
_entity_poly.entity_id
_entity_poly.type
_entity_poly.pdbx_seq_one_letter_code
_entity_poly.pdbx_strand_id
1 'polypeptide(L)' 'MQTSECKVKGPIQEGCASGCEKSWSAYQACSGRVAKLEHDEKANCLGQFLEHVQCIDKCVGPKLFAQLK' A
#
# COMPACT_ATOMS: atom_id res chain seq x y z
N MET A 1 -3.15 -5.89 5.12
CA MET A 1 -2.33 -4.77 5.65
C MET A 1 -2.48 -4.78 7.16
N GLN A 2 -1.38 -4.78 7.92
CA GLN A 2 -1.47 -4.52 9.35
C GLN A 2 -2.04 -3.11 9.49
N THR A 3 -3.25 -3.01 10.03
CA THR A 3 -3.82 -1.74 10.44
C THR A 3 -2.89 -1.23 11.53
N SER A 4 -2.23 -0.09 11.25
CA SER A 4 -1.26 0.48 12.19
C SER A 4 -1.91 0.60 13.57
N GLU A 5 -1.19 0.23 14.65
CA GLU A 5 -1.66 0.30 16.04
C GLU A 5 -2.10 1.71 16.51
N CYS A 6 -1.98 2.71 15.63
CA CYS A 6 -2.47 4.06 15.85
C CYS A 6 -4.01 4.13 15.70
N LYS A 7 -4.68 4.42 16.83
CA LYS A 7 -6.13 4.59 16.96
C LYS A 7 -6.75 5.55 15.93
N VAL A 8 -6.03 6.58 15.50
CA VAL A 8 -6.51 7.57 14.54
C VAL A 8 -6.18 7.18 13.11
N LYS A 9 -4.91 6.81 12.84
CA LYS A 9 -4.45 6.48 11.49
C LYS A 9 -5.07 5.19 10.95
N GLY A 10 -5.24 4.17 11.78
CA GLY A 10 -5.76 2.84 11.37
C GLY A 10 -7.09 2.93 10.62
N PRO A 11 -8.16 3.47 11.23
CA PRO A 11 -9.46 3.61 10.57
C PRO A 11 -9.42 4.47 9.29
N ILE A 12 -8.61 5.53 9.27
CA ILE A 12 -8.43 6.38 8.09
C ILE A 12 -7.77 5.59 6.95
N GLN A 13 -6.75 4.79 7.29
CA GLN A 13 -6.01 3.95 6.35
C GLN A 13 -6.92 2.86 5.76
N GLU A 14 -7.75 2.20 6.58
CA GLU A 14 -8.75 1.24 6.12
C GLU A 14 -9.72 1.87 5.12
N GLY A 15 -10.24 3.06 5.43
CA GLY A 15 -11.12 3.81 4.53
C GLY A 15 -10.46 4.31 3.25
N CYS A 16 -9.14 4.25 3.13
CA CYS A 16 -8.39 4.59 1.92
C CYS A 16 -8.04 3.36 1.05
N ALA A 17 -8.21 2.14 1.58
CA ALA A 17 -7.78 0.93 0.89
C ALA A 17 -8.51 0.69 -0.44
N SER A 18 -9.83 0.89 -0.48
CA SER A 18 -10.66 0.71 -1.69
C SER A 18 -10.28 1.67 -2.83
N GLY A 19 -9.80 2.87 -2.51
CA GLY A 19 -9.32 3.83 -3.51
C GLY A 19 -7.99 3.44 -4.18
N CYS A 20 -7.29 2.44 -3.62
CA CYS A 20 -5.95 2.03 -4.05
C CYS A 20 -5.91 0.60 -4.61
N GLU A 21 -7.06 0.02 -4.97
CA GLU A 21 -7.17 -1.34 -5.52
C GLU A 21 -6.28 -1.57 -6.75
N LYS A 22 -6.22 -0.62 -7.69
CA LYS A 22 -5.38 -0.74 -8.89
C LYS A 22 -3.90 -0.98 -8.55
N SER A 23 -3.37 -0.19 -7.61
CA SER A 23 -1.99 -0.34 -7.15
C SER A 23 -1.77 -1.65 -6.39
N TRP A 24 -2.78 -2.09 -5.62
CA TRP A 24 -2.74 -3.36 -4.92
C TRP A 24 -2.72 -4.55 -5.87
N SER A 25 -3.60 -4.56 -6.88
CA SER A 25 -3.61 -5.59 -7.92
C SER A 25 -2.31 -5.63 -8.72
N ALA A 26 -1.70 -4.47 -9.01
CA ALA A 26 -0.40 -4.42 -9.68
C ALA A 26 0.72 -5.07 -8.83
N TYR A 27 0.74 -4.78 -7.53
CA TYR A 27 1.66 -5.42 -6.59
C TYR A 27 1.43 -6.94 -6.49
N GLN A 28 0.16 -7.39 -6.42
CA GLN A 28 -0.18 -8.81 -6.39
C GLN A 28 0.25 -9.53 -7.67
N ALA A 29 0.00 -8.94 -8.84
CA ALA A 29 0.42 -9.49 -10.12
C ALA A 29 1.96 -9.59 -10.22
N CYS A 30 2.67 -8.56 -9.75
CA CYS A 30 4.12 -8.62 -9.66
C CYS A 30 4.58 -9.75 -8.72
N SER A 31 3.97 -9.88 -7.55
CA SER A 31 4.34 -10.90 -6.56
C SER A 31 4.15 -12.31 -7.12
N GLY A 32 3.03 -12.55 -7.83
CA GLY A 32 2.78 -13.82 -8.52
C GLY A 32 3.75 -14.11 -9.68
N ARG A 33 4.33 -13.08 -10.29
CA ARG A 33 5.40 -13.22 -11.29
C ARG A 33 6.74 -13.56 -10.62
N VAL A 34 7.13 -12.82 -9.59
CA VAL A 34 8.41 -13.01 -8.88
C VAL A 34 8.48 -14.39 -8.22
N ALA A 35 7.37 -14.90 -7.70
CA ALA A 35 7.30 -16.26 -7.14
C ALA A 35 7.65 -17.37 -8.15
N LYS A 36 7.60 -17.09 -9.46
CA LYS A 36 7.97 -18.04 -10.53
C LYS A 36 9.41 -17.87 -11.01
N LEU A 37 10.15 -16.90 -10.48
CA LEU A 37 11.52 -16.56 -10.85
C LEU A 37 12.48 -16.96 -9.73
N GLU A 38 12.49 -18.25 -9.34
CA GLU A 38 13.22 -18.77 -8.16
C GLU A 38 14.73 -18.47 -8.15
N HIS A 39 15.33 -18.15 -9.30
CA HIS A 39 16.77 -17.89 -9.43
C HIS A 39 17.11 -16.47 -9.90
N ASP A 40 16.15 -15.55 -9.97
CA ASP A 40 16.41 -14.15 -10.31
C ASP A 40 16.45 -13.28 -9.04
N GLU A 41 17.64 -13.12 -8.47
CA GLU A 41 17.86 -12.30 -7.26
C GLU A 41 17.50 -10.81 -7.46
N LYS A 42 17.40 -10.34 -8.70
CA LYS A 42 17.01 -8.96 -9.01
C LYS A 42 15.50 -8.80 -9.14
N ALA A 43 14.76 -9.88 -9.35
CA ALA A 43 13.31 -9.83 -9.48
C ALA A 43 12.66 -9.44 -8.14
N ASN A 44 12.06 -8.26 -8.10
CA ASN A 44 11.34 -7.76 -6.93
C ASN A 44 10.12 -6.93 -7.32
N CYS A 45 9.32 -6.57 -6.32
CA CYS A 45 8.09 -5.77 -6.47
C CYS A 45 8.13 -4.49 -5.65
N LEU A 46 9.32 -4.00 -5.31
CA LEU A 46 9.48 -2.82 -4.45
C LEU A 46 8.82 -1.58 -5.07
N GLY A 47 8.96 -1.37 -6.38
CA GLY A 47 8.32 -0.26 -7.08
C GLY A 47 6.80 -0.27 -6.93
N GLN A 48 6.15 -1.40 -7.23
CA GLN A 48 4.70 -1.55 -7.13
C GLN A 48 4.22 -1.44 -5.67
N PHE A 49 5.01 -1.93 -4.71
CA PHE A 49 4.71 -1.77 -3.30
C PHE A 49 4.76 -0.29 -2.87
N LEU A 50 5.78 0.45 -3.29
CA LEU A 50 5.90 1.88 -3.00
C LEU A 50 4.80 2.70 -3.67
N GLU A 51 4.37 2.35 -4.89
CA GLU A 51 3.21 2.96 -5.53
C GLU A 51 1.92 2.75 -4.72
N HIS A 52 1.72 1.54 -4.18
CA HIS A 52 0.59 1.26 -3.31
C HIS A 52 0.64 2.06 -2.00
N VAL A 53 1.79 2.08 -1.33
CA VAL A 53 2.00 2.89 -0.12
C VAL A 53 1.76 4.37 -0.41
N GLN A 54 2.29 4.89 -1.52
CA GLN A 54 2.09 6.28 -1.92
C GLN A 54 0.62 6.61 -2.17
N CYS A 55 -0.14 5.69 -2.79
CA CYS A 55 -1.57 5.87 -2.99
C CYS A 55 -2.30 6.02 -1.64
N ILE A 56 -2.02 5.11 -0.71
CA ILE A 56 -2.59 5.13 0.63
C ILE A 56 -2.19 6.43 1.36
N ASP A 57 -0.92 6.80 1.36
CA ASP A 57 -0.43 8.01 2.04
C ASP A 57 -1.03 9.29 1.47
N LYS A 58 -1.21 9.39 0.14
CA LYS A 58 -1.90 10.53 -0.50
C LYS A 58 -3.34 10.68 -0.01
N CYS A 59 -4.03 9.57 0.27
CA CYS A 59 -5.38 9.57 0.81
C CYS A 59 -5.41 9.84 2.33
N VAL A 60 -4.50 9.21 3.08
CA VAL A 60 -4.43 9.30 4.55
C VAL A 60 -3.96 10.68 4.99
N GLY A 61 -2.96 11.27 4.34
CA GLY A 61 -2.31 12.51 4.76
C GLY A 61 -3.29 13.64 5.09
N PRO A 62 -4.08 14.13 4.12
CA PRO A 62 -5.03 15.22 4.37
C PRO A 62 -6.05 14.91 5.48
N LYS A 63 -6.51 13.66 5.56
CA LYS A 63 -7.50 13.20 6.56
C LYS A 63 -6.90 13.11 7.96
N LEU A 64 -5.66 12.64 8.07
CA LEU A 64 -4.94 12.52 9.33
C LEU A 64 -4.58 13.91 9.87
N PHE A 65 -4.04 14.80 9.03
CA PHE A 65 -3.68 16.16 9.45
C PHE A 65 -4.91 17.02 9.77
N ALA A 66 -6.10 16.69 9.25
CA ALA A 66 -7.34 17.32 9.68
C ALA A 66 -7.70 17.04 11.14
N GLN A 67 -7.15 15.99 11.77
CA GLN A 67 -7.36 15.66 13.19
C GLN A 67 -6.44 16.43 14.15
N LEU A 68 -5.46 17.17 13.63
CA LEU A 68 -4.54 17.99 14.44
C LEU A 68 -4.98 19.46 14.56
N LYS A 69 -6.12 19.80 13.96
CA LYS A 69 -6.75 21.12 14.06
C LYS A 69 -7.84 21.07 15.11
#